data_AF-A0A8J1XJG8-F1
#
_entry.id   AF-A0A8J1XJG8-F1
#
_cell.length_a   1.000
_cell.length_b   1.000
_cell.length_c   1.000
_cell.angle_alpha   90.00
_cell.angle_beta   90.00
_cell.angle_gamma   90.00
#
_symmetry.space_group_name_H-M   'P 1'
#
loop_
_entity.id
_entity.type
_entity.pdbx_description
1 polymer ?
#
loop_
_entity_poly.entity_id
_entity_poly.type
_entity_poly.pdbx_seq_one_letter_code
_entity_poly.pdbx_strand_id
1 'polypeptide(L)'
;GWATLLYVELHQRGSGFIIVGWTPLLYVWLHQRGSSFIIVGWATLLYVELHQRGSSFIIVGWATLLYVGLHQRGSAFIIVGWTPLLYVWLHQRGSSFIIVGWATLLYVELHQRGSGSIIVSWTHLLYVGLHQRGSSFIIVGWATLLYVGLHQRGSGFIIVGWTPLLYVWLHQRGSSFITVGWATLLYVWLHQRGLSFVIVGWATLLYVWFHQRESGFIIVGWTPLLYVWFHQRESSFIIVSWTPFIVC
;
A
#
# COMPACT_ATOMS: atom_id res chain seq x y z
N GLY A 1 19.91 5.96 35.47
CA GLY A 1 20.27 5.75 34.06
C GLY A 1 18.98 5.58 33.29
N TRP A 2 18.79 6.36 32.22
CA TRP A 2 17.60 6.24 31.36
C TRP A 2 17.56 4.82 30.79
N ALA A 3 16.46 4.11 30.98
CA ALA A 3 16.30 2.76 30.45
C ALA A 3 16.54 2.80 28.93
N THR A 4 17.59 2.11 28.49
CA THR A 4 18.04 2.10 27.10
C THR A 4 17.16 1.21 26.21
N LEU A 5 16.43 0.27 26.81
CA LEU A 5 15.52 -0.65 26.13
C LEU A 5 14.25 -0.84 26.97
N LEU A 6 13.09 -0.68 26.34
CA LEU A 6 11.81 -1.11 26.89
C LEU A 6 11.31 -2.32 26.11
N TYR A 7 11.20 -3.46 26.79
CA TYR A 7 10.72 -4.72 26.23
C TYR A 7 9.38 -5.06 26.88
N VAL A 8 8.33 -5.21 26.06
CA VAL A 8 6.99 -5.57 26.52
C VAL A 8 6.59 -6.88 25.84
N GLU A 9 6.44 -7.93 26.63
CA GLU A 9 5.92 -9.21 26.20
C GLU A 9 4.67 -9.54 27.00
N LEU A 10 3.53 -9.71 26.32
CA LEU A 10 2.25 -9.99 26.99
C LEU A 10 1.50 -11.16 26.34
N HIS A 11 1.03 -12.06 27.19
CA HIS A 11 0.08 -13.11 26.87
C HIS A 11 -1.22 -12.90 27.64
N GLN A 12 -2.30 -12.52 26.95
CA GLN A 12 -3.54 -12.16 27.66
C GLN A 12 -4.83 -12.47 26.91
N ARG A 13 -5.92 -12.48 27.68
CA ARG A 13 -7.31 -12.41 27.19
C ARG A 13 -7.92 -11.09 27.64
N GLY A 14 -8.73 -10.46 26.80
CA GLY A 14 -9.33 -9.16 27.09
C GLY A 14 -8.68 -8.03 26.29
N SER A 15 -8.77 -6.79 26.75
CA SER A 15 -8.15 -5.62 26.12
C SER A 15 -6.84 -5.23 26.82
N GLY A 16 -5.89 -4.67 26.07
CA GLY A 16 -4.62 -4.18 26.59
C GLY A 16 -4.23 -2.84 25.99
N PHE A 17 -3.54 -2.01 26.78
CA PHE A 17 -3.08 -0.69 26.39
C PHE A 17 -1.58 -0.56 26.69
N ILE A 18 -0.81 -0.08 25.72
CA ILE A 18 0.60 0.26 25.85
C ILE A 18 0.73 1.70 25.39
N ILE A 19 1.14 2.59 26.29
CA ILE A 19 1.40 3.99 25.98
C ILE A 19 2.83 4.29 26.38
N VAL A 20 3.63 4.72 25.42
CA VAL A 20 5.03 5.07 25.62
C VAL A 20 5.27 6.47 25.07
N GLY A 21 5.72 7.40 25.92
CA GLY A 21 6.00 8.77 25.50
C GLY A 21 7.26 8.86 24.65
N TRP A 22 8.42 8.64 25.28
CA TRP A 22 9.73 8.66 24.64
C TRP A 22 10.54 7.45 25.10
N THR A 23 11.23 6.80 24.17
CA THR A 23 12.21 5.74 24.47
C THR A 23 13.21 5.60 23.32
N PRO A 24 14.49 5.32 23.56
CA PRO A 24 15.41 5.03 22.46
C PRO A 24 15.01 3.76 21.70
N LEU A 25 14.77 2.67 22.44
CA LEU A 25 14.46 1.36 21.89
C LEU A 25 13.17 0.83 22.53
N LEU A 26 12.24 0.39 21.69
CA LEU A 26 11.00 -0.25 22.11
C LEU A 26 10.76 -1.52 21.31
N TYR A 27 10.64 -2.63 22.03
CA TYR A 27 10.20 -3.89 21.48
C TYR A 27 8.88 -4.28 22.15
N VAL A 28 7.84 -4.44 21.35
CA VAL A 28 6.53 -4.89 21.80
C VAL A 28 6.19 -6.19 21.09
N TRP A 29 5.96 -7.23 21.87
CA TRP A 29 5.47 -8.50 21.38
C TRP A 29 4.21 -8.90 22.14
N LEU A 30 3.09 -9.07 21.44
CA LEU A 30 1.83 -9.46 22.08
C LEU A 30 1.25 -10.71 21.46
N HIS A 31 0.87 -11.65 22.31
CA HIS A 31 0.05 -12.79 21.96
C HIS A 31 -1.30 -12.73 22.67
N GLN A 32 -2.37 -12.35 21.98
CA GLN A 32 -3.62 -11.97 22.63
C GLN A 32 -4.90 -12.53 21.98
N ARG A 33 -5.91 -12.78 22.81
CA ARG A 33 -7.32 -12.86 22.39
C ARG A 33 -8.09 -11.65 22.91
N GLY A 34 -8.50 -10.77 22.01
CA GLY A 34 -9.11 -9.48 22.31
C GLY A 34 -8.32 -8.34 21.67
N SER A 35 -8.47 -7.12 22.17
CA SER A 35 -7.99 -5.92 21.48
C SER A 35 -6.76 -5.28 22.12
N SER A 36 -5.81 -4.80 21.32
CA SER A 36 -4.65 -4.08 21.82
C SER A 36 -4.57 -2.66 21.25
N PHE A 37 -4.25 -1.70 22.10
CA PHE A 37 -3.97 -0.32 21.71
C PHE A 37 -2.52 0.01 22.05
N ILE A 38 -1.73 0.37 21.06
CA ILE A 38 -0.32 0.75 21.21
C ILE A 38 -0.18 2.19 20.73
N ILE A 39 0.27 3.07 21.61
CA ILE A 39 0.56 4.47 21.29
C ILE A 39 2.01 4.74 21.67
N VAL A 40 2.82 5.14 20.69
CA VAL A 40 4.21 5.52 20.90
C VAL A 40 4.41 6.94 20.39
N GLY A 41 4.84 7.85 21.26
CA GLY A 41 5.12 9.23 20.90
C GLY A 41 6.38 9.32 20.04
N TRP A 42 7.51 8.89 20.61
CA TRP A 42 8.82 8.94 19.97
C TRP A 42 9.64 7.69 20.28
N ALA A 43 10.25 7.11 19.23
CA ALA A 43 11.26 6.07 19.38
C ALA A 43 12.43 6.25 18.40
N THR A 44 13.66 5.86 18.76
CA THR A 44 14.69 5.71 17.72
C THR A 44 14.41 4.43 16.93
N LEU A 45 14.27 3.30 17.63
CA LEU A 45 13.91 2.02 17.05
C LEU A 45 12.65 1.49 17.72
N LEU A 46 11.63 1.22 16.92
CA LEU A 46 10.39 0.62 17.36
C LEU A 46 10.12 -0.65 16.59
N TYR A 47 9.92 -1.73 17.33
CA TYR A 47 9.55 -3.02 16.79
C TYR A 47 8.26 -3.48 17.46
N VAL A 48 7.23 -3.73 16.65
CA VAL A 48 5.92 -4.19 17.13
C VAL A 48 5.56 -5.49 16.41
N GLU A 49 5.42 -6.56 17.17
CA GLU A 49 4.93 -7.85 16.69
C GLU A 49 3.67 -8.28 17.43
N LEU A 50 2.58 -8.50 16.68
CA LEU A 50 1.32 -8.92 17.29
C LEU A 50 0.81 -10.21 16.66
N HIS A 51 0.59 -11.22 17.50
CA HIS A 51 -0.11 -12.45 17.15
C HIS A 51 -1.48 -12.49 17.85
N GLN A 52 -2.55 -12.17 17.14
CA GLN A 52 -3.84 -11.89 17.80
C GLN A 52 -5.07 -12.52 17.14
N ARG A 53 -6.08 -12.78 17.98
CA ARG A 53 -7.49 -12.91 17.56
C ARG A 53 -8.27 -11.76 18.17
N GLY A 54 -8.58 -10.76 17.37
CA GLY A 54 -9.18 -9.50 17.82
C GLY A 54 -8.63 -8.33 17.02
N SER A 55 -8.73 -7.12 17.58
CA SER A 55 -8.39 -5.88 16.87
C SER A 55 -7.15 -5.23 17.45
N SER A 56 -6.26 -4.73 16.59
CA SER A 56 -5.12 -3.92 17.03
C SER A 56 -5.18 -2.51 16.48
N PHE A 57 -4.89 -1.54 17.34
CA PHE A 57 -4.75 -0.14 17.01
C PHE A 57 -3.34 0.31 17.38
N ILE A 58 -2.57 0.77 16.40
CA ILE A 58 -1.18 1.20 16.57
C ILE A 58 -1.06 2.64 16.08
N ILE A 59 -0.65 3.55 16.96
CA ILE A 59 -0.26 4.91 16.62
C ILE A 59 1.20 5.10 16.96
N VAL A 60 1.98 5.58 16.00
CA VAL A 60 3.36 6.00 16.21
C VAL A 60 3.50 7.43 15.72
N GLY A 61 3.88 8.35 16.60
CA GLY A 61 4.11 9.75 16.25
C GLY A 61 5.39 9.92 15.42
N TRP A 62 6.52 9.54 16.01
CA TRP A 62 7.82 9.59 15.36
C TRP A 62 8.63 8.33 15.65
N ALA A 63 9.24 7.75 14.62
CA ALA A 63 10.30 6.75 14.81
C ALA A 63 11.40 6.89 13.77
N THR A 64 12.68 6.67 14.10
CA THR A 64 13.72 6.63 13.05
C THR A 64 13.56 5.38 12.19
N LEU A 65 13.41 4.24 12.86
CA LEU A 65 13.13 2.94 12.26
C LEU A 65 11.91 2.33 12.93
N LEU A 66 10.91 1.97 12.14
CA LEU A 66 9.72 1.27 12.60
C LEU A 66 9.50 -0.02 11.81
N TYR A 67 9.40 -1.11 12.55
CA TYR A 67 8.89 -2.39 12.05
C TYR A 67 7.55 -2.71 12.72
N VAL A 68 6.54 -3.01 11.91
CA VAL A 68 5.25 -3.53 12.39
C VAL A 68 4.93 -4.84 11.69
N GLY A 69 4.94 -5.94 12.44
CA GLY A 69 4.57 -7.28 11.98
C GLY A 69 3.28 -7.76 12.66
N LEU A 70 2.19 -7.94 11.89
CA LEU A 70 0.94 -8.46 12.46
C LEU A 70 0.56 -9.80 11.84
N HIS A 71 0.30 -10.79 12.69
CA HIS A 71 -0.34 -12.05 12.32
C HIS A 71 -1.69 -12.18 13.03
N GLN A 72 -2.78 -11.90 12.32
CA GLN A 72 -4.07 -11.65 12.98
C GLN A 72 -5.29 -12.31 12.33
N ARG A 73 -6.28 -12.61 13.17
CA ARG A 73 -7.69 -12.76 12.76
C ARG A 73 -8.50 -11.64 13.41
N GLY A 74 -8.93 -10.67 12.62
CA GLY A 74 -9.61 -9.48 13.08
C GLY A 74 -9.14 -8.25 12.32
N SER A 75 -9.20 -7.08 12.94
CA SER A 75 -8.92 -5.81 12.27
C SER A 75 -7.65 -5.13 12.78
N ALA A 76 -6.90 -4.52 11.86
CA ALA A 76 -5.71 -3.74 12.18
C ALA A 76 -5.88 -2.29 11.73
N PHE A 77 -5.58 -1.34 12.60
CA PHE A 77 -5.53 0.08 12.27
C PHE A 77 -4.16 0.61 12.69
N ILE A 78 -3.40 1.14 11.73
CA ILE A 78 -2.03 1.61 11.92
C ILE A 78 -1.96 3.05 11.42
N ILE A 79 -1.60 3.98 12.30
CA ILE A 79 -1.22 5.35 11.92
C ILE A 79 0.23 5.54 12.27
N VAL A 80 1.00 6.00 11.29
CA VAL A 80 2.39 6.41 11.49
C VAL A 80 2.56 7.83 11.01
N GLY A 81 3.08 8.70 11.87
CA GLY A 81 3.37 10.09 11.56
C GLY A 81 4.63 10.22 10.72
N TRP A 82 5.77 10.41 11.38
CA TRP A 82 7.07 10.65 10.75
C TRP A 82 8.02 9.48 10.97
N THR A 83 8.46 8.85 9.88
CA THR A 83 9.32 7.66 9.94
C THR A 83 10.24 7.56 8.73
N PRO A 84 11.53 7.91 8.83
CA PRO A 84 12.47 7.76 7.73
C PRO A 84 12.47 6.35 7.13
N LEU A 85 12.47 5.31 7.98
CA LEU A 85 12.43 3.91 7.57
C LEU A 85 11.22 3.21 8.19
N LEU A 86 10.27 2.81 7.37
CA LEU A 86 9.08 2.08 7.80
C LEU A 86 8.91 0.79 7.02
N TYR A 87 8.83 -0.31 7.76
CA TYR A 87 8.44 -1.62 7.25
C TYR A 87 7.16 -2.08 7.94
N VAL A 88 6.12 -2.34 7.14
CA VAL A 88 4.85 -2.90 7.62
C VAL A 88 4.57 -4.20 6.91
N TRP A 89 4.43 -5.28 7.68
CA TRP A 89 4.07 -6.59 7.17
C TRP A 89 2.86 -7.13 7.90
N LEU A 90 1.79 -7.41 7.14
CA LEU A 90 0.55 -7.94 7.69
C LEU A 90 0.18 -9.26 7.04
N HIS A 91 0.02 -10.31 7.85
CA HIS A 91 -0.63 -11.56 7.45
C HIS A 91 -1.95 -11.73 8.21
N GLN A 92 -3.09 -11.58 7.52
CA GLN A 92 -4.37 -11.49 8.22
C GLN A 92 -5.58 -12.10 7.53
N ARG A 93 -6.58 -12.43 8.35
CA ARG A 93 -7.97 -12.59 7.94
C ARG A 93 -8.81 -11.51 8.62
N GLY A 94 -9.35 -10.61 7.82
CA GLY A 94 -10.09 -9.44 8.30
C GLY A 94 -9.67 -8.18 7.55
N SER A 95 -9.74 -7.03 8.20
CA SER A 95 -9.53 -5.73 7.57
C SER A 95 -8.31 -5.00 8.11
N SER A 96 -7.57 -4.32 7.24
CA SER A 96 -6.51 -3.40 7.65
C SER A 96 -6.69 -2.02 7.09
N PHE A 97 -6.30 -1.03 7.89
CA PHE A 97 -6.22 0.35 7.46
C PHE A 97 -4.88 0.94 7.94
N ILE A 98 -4.06 1.38 6.99
CA ILE A 98 -2.73 1.94 7.23
C ILE A 98 -2.72 3.38 6.73
N ILE A 99 -2.39 4.33 7.60
CA ILE A 99 -2.03 5.70 7.22
C ILE A 99 -0.57 5.92 7.54
N VAL A 100 0.18 6.42 6.57
CA VAL A 100 1.53 6.93 6.76
C VAL A 100 1.59 8.39 6.33
N GLY A 101 2.01 9.27 7.24
CA GLY A 101 2.22 10.68 6.97
C GLY A 101 3.44 10.91 6.09
N TRP A 102 4.62 10.67 6.65
CA TRP A 102 5.89 10.89 5.97
C TRP A 102 6.86 9.74 6.19
N ALA A 103 7.47 9.27 5.09
CA ALA A 103 8.58 8.31 5.15
C ALA A 103 9.57 8.45 4.01
N THR A 104 10.88 8.37 4.28
CA THR A 104 11.88 8.33 3.20
C THR A 104 11.77 7.02 2.42
N LEU A 105 11.77 5.89 3.13
CA LEU A 105 11.59 4.56 2.58
C LEU A 105 10.44 3.87 3.30
N LEU A 106 9.43 3.51 2.53
CA LEU A 106 8.26 2.80 3.01
C LEU A 106 8.11 1.49 2.25
N TYR A 107 8.07 0.40 3.01
CA TYR A 107 7.77 -0.92 2.52
C TYR A 107 6.49 -1.44 3.19
N VAL A 108 5.49 -1.78 2.39
CA VAL A 108 4.23 -2.34 2.87
C VAL A 108 3.96 -3.65 2.14
N GLU A 109 3.86 -4.74 2.91
CA GLU A 109 3.46 -6.04 2.42
C GLU A 109 2.20 -6.54 3.12
N LEU A 110 1.15 -6.83 2.36
CA LEU A 110 -0.09 -7.38 2.91
C LEU A 110 -0.43 -8.72 2.27
N HIS A 111 -0.51 -9.77 3.09
CA HIS A 111 -1.07 -11.06 2.72
C HIS A 111 -2.41 -11.27 3.43
N GLN A 112 -3.52 -11.07 2.71
CA GLN A 112 -4.83 -10.93 3.36
C GLN A 112 -5.98 -11.72 2.73
N ARG A 113 -6.91 -12.14 3.59
CA ARG A 113 -8.28 -12.45 3.18
C ARG A 113 -9.22 -11.45 3.85
N GLY A 114 -9.76 -10.53 3.07
CA GLY A 114 -10.58 -9.41 3.53
C GLY A 114 -10.20 -8.12 2.83
N SER A 115 -10.30 -6.99 3.51
CA SER A 115 -10.10 -5.65 2.92
C SER A 115 -8.84 -4.96 3.44
N GLY A 116 -8.07 -4.34 2.56
CA GLY A 116 -6.89 -3.56 2.94
C GLY A 116 -6.92 -2.16 2.36
N SER A 117 -6.76 -1.15 3.20
CA SER A 117 -6.58 0.23 2.78
C SER A 117 -5.22 0.76 3.20
N ILE A 118 -4.52 1.41 2.27
CA ILE A 118 -3.24 2.07 2.49
C ILE A 118 -3.36 3.51 2.00
N ILE A 119 -3.06 4.46 2.85
CA ILE A 119 -2.97 5.87 2.51
C ILE A 119 -1.57 6.35 2.88
N VAL A 120 -0.84 6.86 1.90
CA VAL A 120 0.49 7.43 2.10
C VAL A 120 0.45 8.87 1.61
N SER A 121 0.74 9.83 2.50
CA SER A 121 0.74 11.24 2.10
C SER A 121 2.01 11.59 1.33
N TRP A 122 3.19 11.36 1.93
CA TRP A 122 4.46 11.70 1.32
C TRP A 122 5.53 10.64 1.53
N THR A 123 6.24 10.29 0.46
CA THR A 123 7.37 9.37 0.54
C THR A 123 8.42 9.59 -0.54
N HIS A 124 9.68 9.22 -0.30
CA HIS A 124 10.67 9.19 -1.37
C HIS A 124 10.56 7.89 -2.18
N LEU A 125 10.69 6.75 -1.49
CA LEU A 125 10.65 5.43 -2.08
C LEU A 125 9.52 4.62 -1.43
N LEU A 126 8.54 4.21 -2.23
CA LEU A 126 7.44 3.38 -1.77
C LEU A 126 7.35 2.09 -2.55
N TYR A 127 7.40 0.98 -1.81
CA TYR A 127 7.02 -0.33 -2.28
C TYR A 127 5.74 -0.79 -1.59
N VAL A 128 4.74 -1.15 -2.39
CA VAL A 128 3.51 -1.79 -1.91
C VAL A 128 3.32 -3.13 -2.61
N GLY A 129 3.38 -4.22 -1.85
CA GLY A 129 3.12 -5.58 -2.32
C GLY A 129 1.87 -6.15 -1.67
N LEU A 130 0.80 -6.40 -2.44
CA LEU A 130 -0.42 -7.00 -1.91
C LEU A 130 -0.67 -8.38 -2.53
N HIS A 131 -0.88 -9.38 -1.68
CA HIS A 131 -1.43 -10.67 -2.06
C HIS A 131 -2.76 -10.89 -1.34
N GLN A 132 -3.88 -10.69 -2.06
CA GLN A 132 -5.18 -10.55 -1.41
C GLN A 132 -6.31 -11.39 -2.04
N ARG A 133 -7.22 -11.84 -1.18
CA ARG A 133 -8.58 -12.23 -1.56
C ARG A 133 -9.57 -11.29 -0.88
N GLY A 134 -10.19 -10.40 -1.65
CA GLY A 134 -11.08 -9.35 -1.15
C GLY A 134 -10.82 -8.02 -1.85
N SER A 135 -10.88 -6.91 -1.12
CA SER A 135 -10.76 -5.56 -1.69
C SER A 135 -9.51 -4.83 -1.22
N SER A 136 -8.89 -4.06 -2.11
CA SER A 136 -7.75 -3.20 -1.79
C SER A 136 -8.01 -1.76 -2.22
N PHE A 137 -7.54 -0.81 -1.42
CA PHE A 137 -7.62 0.61 -1.70
C PHE A 137 -6.28 1.27 -1.35
N ILE A 138 -5.60 1.83 -2.34
CA ILE A 138 -4.31 2.49 -2.17
C ILE A 138 -4.46 3.94 -2.62
N ILE A 139 -4.12 4.88 -1.75
CA ILE A 139 -3.89 6.28 -2.11
C ILE A 139 -2.44 6.62 -1.82
N VAL A 140 -1.76 7.19 -2.80
CA VAL A 140 -0.46 7.81 -2.61
C VAL A 140 -0.54 9.26 -3.07
N GLY A 141 -0.25 10.20 -2.16
CA GLY A 141 -0.22 11.62 -2.47
C GLY A 141 0.99 11.96 -3.34
N TRP A 142 2.18 11.92 -2.76
CA TRP A 142 3.44 12.17 -3.45
C TRP A 142 4.46 11.05 -3.19
N ALA A 143 5.10 10.57 -4.25
CA ALA A 143 6.21 9.62 -4.18
C ALA A 143 7.27 9.91 -5.25
N THR A 144 8.57 9.93 -4.92
CA THR A 144 9.60 10.06 -5.99
C THR A 144 9.63 8.82 -6.88
N LEU A 145 9.67 7.64 -6.26
CA LEU A 145 9.57 6.34 -6.91
C LEU A 145 8.48 5.53 -6.21
N LEU A 146 7.53 5.04 -6.99
CA LEU A 146 6.45 4.19 -6.50
C LEU A 146 6.42 2.88 -7.28
N TYR A 147 6.55 1.78 -6.55
CA TYR A 147 6.26 0.44 -7.02
C TYR A 147 5.00 -0.09 -6.35
N VAL A 148 4.01 -0.49 -7.14
CA VAL A 148 2.82 -1.19 -6.65
C VAL A 148 2.68 -2.53 -7.37
N GLY A 149 2.78 -3.62 -6.61
CA GLY A 149 2.55 -4.97 -7.08
C GLY A 149 1.32 -5.58 -6.43
N LEU A 150 0.27 -5.87 -7.18
CA LEU A 150 -0.94 -6.53 -6.68
C LEU A 150 -1.14 -7.90 -7.32
N HIS A 151 -1.28 -8.92 -6.49
CA HIS A 151 -1.80 -10.23 -6.88
C HIS A 151 -3.12 -10.48 -6.15
N GLN A 152 -4.24 -10.34 -6.85
CA GLN A 152 -5.55 -10.24 -6.19
C GLN A 152 -6.66 -11.07 -6.82
N ARG A 153 -7.54 -11.61 -5.96
CA ARG A 153 -8.91 -12.02 -6.33
C ARG A 153 -9.91 -11.11 -5.65
N GLY A 154 -10.60 -10.28 -6.41
CA GLY A 154 -11.55 -9.28 -5.92
C GLY A 154 -11.30 -7.90 -6.54
N SER A 155 -11.52 -6.82 -5.80
CA SER A 155 -11.50 -5.45 -6.33
C SER A 155 -10.31 -4.63 -5.83
N GLY A 156 -9.62 -3.95 -6.74
CA GLY A 156 -8.46 -3.11 -6.41
C GLY A 156 -8.66 -1.68 -6.88
N PHE A 157 -8.29 -0.72 -6.06
CA PHE A 157 -8.37 0.69 -6.39
C PHE A 157 -7.06 1.38 -6.01
N ILE A 158 -6.46 2.08 -6.97
CA ILE A 158 -5.20 2.80 -6.79
C ILE A 158 -5.41 4.24 -7.27
N ILE A 159 -5.20 5.20 -6.38
CA ILE A 159 -5.00 6.61 -6.77
C ILE A 159 -3.56 6.97 -6.46
N VAL A 160 -2.91 7.57 -7.44
CA VAL A 160 -1.61 8.21 -7.27
C VAL A 160 -1.72 9.67 -7.70
N GLY A 161 -1.36 10.59 -6.82
CA GLY A 161 -1.37 12.02 -7.10
C GLY A 161 -0.22 12.42 -8.01
N TRP A 162 0.97 12.53 -7.43
CA TRP A 162 2.20 12.96 -8.11
C TRP A 162 3.33 11.97 -7.90
N THR A 163 3.91 11.47 -8.99
CA THR A 163 5.08 10.62 -8.90
C THR A 163 5.96 10.65 -10.16
N PRO A 164 7.22 11.10 -10.09
CA PRO A 164 8.11 11.08 -11.25
C PRO A 164 8.25 9.70 -11.91
N LEU A 165 8.39 8.64 -11.10
CA LEU A 165 8.60 7.27 -11.58
C LEU A 165 7.58 6.32 -10.94
N LEU A 166 6.65 5.82 -11.76
CA LEU A 166 5.62 4.88 -11.33
C LEU A 166 5.70 3.56 -12.09
N TYR A 167 5.79 2.49 -11.31
CA TYR A 167 5.62 1.13 -11.80
C TYR A 167 4.41 0.49 -11.12
N VAL A 168 3.45 0.09 -11.94
CA VAL A 168 2.28 -0.67 -11.48
C VAL A 168 2.27 -2.02 -12.17
N TRP A 169 2.23 -3.08 -11.38
CA TRP A 169 2.05 -4.46 -11.84
C TRP A 169 0.82 -5.06 -11.16
N LEU A 170 -0.20 -5.40 -11.95
CA LEU A 170 -1.40 -6.06 -11.44
C LEU A 170 -1.58 -7.41 -12.11
N HIS A 171 -1.71 -8.45 -11.29
CA HIS A 171 -2.24 -9.74 -11.68
C HIS A 171 -3.55 -10.00 -10.93
N GLN A 172 -4.68 -9.87 -11.61
CA GLN A 172 -5.97 -9.80 -10.93
C GLN A 172 -7.06 -10.63 -11.59
N ARG A 173 -7.92 -11.21 -10.74
CA ARG A 173 -9.24 -11.73 -11.12
C ARG A 173 -10.32 -10.94 -10.37
N GLY A 174 -11.05 -10.10 -11.08
CA GLY A 174 -12.05 -9.18 -10.53
C GLY A 174 -11.93 -7.80 -11.19
N SER A 175 -12.13 -6.74 -10.43
CA SER A 175 -12.17 -5.37 -10.95
C SER A 175 -10.99 -4.50 -10.46
N SER A 176 -10.33 -3.78 -11.34
CA SER A 176 -9.32 -2.78 -10.95
C SER A 176 -9.61 -1.39 -11.48
N PHE A 177 -9.36 -0.39 -10.65
CA PHE A 177 -9.37 1.01 -11.06
C PHE A 177 -8.05 1.66 -10.66
N ILE A 178 -7.37 2.27 -11.63
CA ILE A 178 -6.12 3.00 -11.41
C ILE A 178 -6.33 4.43 -11.91
N THR A 179 -6.08 5.42 -11.07
CA THR A 179 -5.93 6.81 -11.49
C THR A 179 -4.56 7.31 -11.13
N VAL A 180 -3.87 7.88 -12.12
CA VAL A 180 -2.61 8.58 -11.95
C VAL A 180 -2.81 10.02 -12.36
N GLY A 181 -2.56 10.96 -11.44
CA GLY A 181 -2.64 12.40 -11.72
C GLY A 181 -1.51 12.83 -12.65
N TRP A 182 -0.28 12.73 -12.15
CA TRP A 182 0.92 13.13 -12.88
C TRP A 182 2.06 12.13 -12.69
N ALA A 183 2.73 11.78 -13.80
CA ALA A 183 4.00 11.08 -13.78
C ALA A 183 4.96 11.53 -14.90
N THR A 184 6.27 11.40 -14.70
CA THR A 184 7.21 11.55 -15.82
C THR A 184 7.27 10.26 -16.61
N LEU A 185 7.58 9.16 -15.92
CA LEU A 185 7.63 7.80 -16.47
C LEU A 185 6.55 6.98 -15.77
N LEU A 186 5.64 6.42 -16.56
CA LEU A 186 4.61 5.50 -16.09
C LEU A 186 4.72 4.17 -16.83
N TYR A 187 4.99 3.11 -16.08
CA TYR A 187 4.91 1.74 -16.55
C TYR A 187 3.73 1.03 -15.88
N VAL A 188 2.80 0.54 -16.70
CA VAL A 188 1.62 -0.19 -16.24
C VAL A 188 1.59 -1.54 -16.92
N TRP A 189 1.72 -2.60 -16.14
CA TRP A 189 1.54 -3.97 -16.59
C TRP A 189 0.31 -4.57 -15.92
N LEU A 190 -0.62 -5.05 -16.74
CA LEU A 190 -1.89 -5.57 -16.27
C LEU A 190 -2.16 -6.94 -16.90
N HIS A 191 -2.29 -7.96 -16.06
CA HIS A 191 -2.85 -9.24 -16.43
C HIS A 191 -4.15 -9.45 -15.67
N GLN A 192 -5.27 -9.29 -16.37
CA GLN A 192 -6.59 -9.12 -15.76
C GLN A 192 -7.59 -10.13 -16.31
N ARG A 193 -8.39 -10.70 -15.40
CA ARG A 193 -9.65 -11.37 -15.74
C ARG A 193 -10.80 -10.66 -15.04
N GLY A 194 -11.52 -9.84 -15.78
CA GLY A 194 -12.59 -8.97 -15.32
C GLY A 194 -12.36 -7.54 -15.78
N LEU A 195 -12.97 -6.58 -15.09
CA LEU A 195 -12.98 -5.17 -15.46
C LEU A 195 -11.68 -4.48 -15.06
N SER A 196 -11.09 -3.69 -15.96
CA SER A 196 -10.04 -2.75 -15.56
C SER A 196 -10.23 -1.38 -16.17
N PHE A 197 -9.98 -0.36 -15.38
CA PHE A 197 -10.11 1.02 -15.76
C PHE A 197 -8.84 1.76 -15.33
N VAL A 198 -8.15 2.38 -16.29
CA VAL A 198 -6.94 3.16 -16.05
C VAL A 198 -7.15 4.57 -16.56
N ILE A 199 -7.03 5.57 -15.69
CA ILE A 199 -6.93 6.97 -16.07
C ILE A 199 -5.52 7.45 -15.77
N VAL A 200 -4.92 8.09 -16.78
CA VAL A 200 -3.67 8.83 -16.62
C VAL A 200 -3.94 10.27 -17.04
N GLY A 201 -3.79 11.21 -16.11
CA GLY A 201 -3.96 12.64 -16.39
C GLY A 201 -2.84 13.17 -17.26
N TRP A 202 -1.61 13.10 -16.75
CA TRP A 202 -0.41 13.56 -17.45
C TRP A 202 0.73 12.55 -17.31
N ALA A 203 1.35 12.16 -18.43
CA ALA A 203 2.56 11.34 -18.44
C ALA A 203 3.52 11.78 -19.55
N THR A 204 4.80 12.02 -19.26
CA THR A 204 5.77 12.29 -20.36
C THR A 204 5.98 11.06 -21.24
N LEU A 205 6.17 9.90 -20.60
CA LEU A 205 6.32 8.62 -21.25
C LEU A 205 5.42 7.60 -20.54
N LEU A 206 4.50 7.02 -21.30
CA LEU A 206 3.58 5.99 -20.83
C LEU A 206 3.84 4.68 -21.57
N TYR A 207 4.23 3.65 -20.83
CA TYR A 207 4.25 2.28 -21.29
C TYR A 207 3.12 1.50 -20.65
N VAL A 208 2.24 0.94 -21.48
CA VAL A 208 1.17 0.06 -21.02
C VAL A 208 1.31 -1.30 -21.69
N TRP A 209 1.41 -2.35 -20.88
CA TRP A 209 1.25 -3.72 -21.30
C TRP A 209 -0.01 -4.28 -20.71
N PHE A 210 -0.81 -4.93 -21.55
CA PHE A 210 -2.14 -5.33 -21.15
C PHE A 210 -2.54 -6.68 -21.73
N HIS A 211 -2.85 -7.63 -20.84
CA HIS A 211 -3.45 -8.90 -21.20
C HIS A 211 -4.79 -9.07 -20.49
N GLN A 212 -5.85 -9.25 -21.26
CA GLN A 212 -7.21 -9.30 -20.72
C GLN A 212 -8.08 -10.41 -21.26
N ARG A 213 -9.08 -10.76 -20.43
CA ARG A 213 -10.10 -11.77 -20.76
C ARG A 213 -11.55 -11.25 -20.75
N GLU A 214 -11.80 -10.07 -20.17
CA GLU A 214 -13.10 -9.37 -20.22
C GLU A 214 -12.77 -7.88 -20.45
N SER A 215 -13.58 -6.87 -20.06
CA SER A 215 -13.40 -5.51 -20.61
C SER A 215 -12.36 -4.60 -19.93
N GLY A 216 -11.68 -3.80 -20.75
CA GLY A 216 -10.60 -2.90 -20.35
C GLY A 216 -10.76 -1.52 -20.94
N PHE A 217 -10.49 -0.51 -20.12
CA PHE A 217 -10.54 0.87 -20.53
C PHE A 217 -9.30 1.63 -20.07
N ILE A 218 -8.73 2.40 -20.99
CA ILE A 218 -7.63 3.30 -20.71
C ILE A 218 -8.00 4.68 -21.24
N ILE A 219 -8.06 5.67 -20.35
CA ILE A 219 -8.02 7.10 -20.74
C ILE A 219 -6.62 7.60 -20.45
N VAL A 220 -6.02 8.19 -21.47
CA VAL A 220 -4.83 9.02 -21.29
C VAL A 220 -5.17 10.43 -21.69
N GLY A 221 -4.94 11.37 -20.77
CA GLY A 221 -5.04 12.79 -21.02
C GLY A 221 -3.89 13.24 -21.93
N TRP A 222 -2.91 13.92 -21.34
CA TRP A 222 -1.76 14.41 -22.07
C TRP A 222 -0.58 13.45 -21.96
N THR A 223 -0.12 12.91 -23.10
CA THR A 223 1.14 12.17 -23.13
C THR A 223 1.89 12.37 -24.46
N PRO A 224 3.15 12.82 -24.44
CA PRO A 224 3.97 12.95 -25.65
C PRO A 224 4.28 11.61 -26.31
N LEU A 225 4.57 10.59 -25.50
CA LEU A 225 5.07 9.30 -25.96
C LEU A 225 4.25 8.18 -25.31
N LEU A 226 3.44 7.52 -26.14
CA LEU A 226 2.62 6.38 -25.72
C LEU A 226 3.09 5.10 -26.41
N TYR A 227 3.46 4.11 -25.60
CA TYR A 227 3.74 2.75 -26.03
C TYR A 227 2.69 1.83 -25.43
N VAL A 228 1.89 1.19 -26.28
CA VAL A 228 0.85 0.27 -25.82
C VAL A 228 1.04 -1.08 -26.50
N TRP A 229 1.17 -2.12 -25.69
CA TRP A 229 1.05 -3.49 -26.16
C TRP A 229 -0.18 -4.15 -25.55
N PHE A 230 -0.98 -4.82 -26.37
CA PHE A 230 -2.16 -5.53 -25.91
C PHE A 230 -2.31 -6.91 -26.55
N HIS A 231 -2.77 -7.87 -25.75
CA HIS A 231 -3.28 -9.15 -26.23
C HIS A 231 -4.62 -9.44 -25.56
N GLN A 232 -5.67 -9.65 -26.36
CA GLN A 232 -7.02 -9.84 -25.84
C GLN A 232 -7.84 -10.92 -26.56
N ARG A 233 -8.83 -11.42 -25.84
CA ARG A 233 -10.09 -11.95 -26.36
C ARG A 233 -11.18 -10.96 -25.93
N GLU A 234 -11.92 -10.38 -26.89
CA GLU A 234 -13.04 -9.43 -26.70
C GLU A 234 -12.66 -7.96 -26.44
N SER A 235 -13.65 -7.11 -26.13
CA SER A 235 -13.66 -5.65 -26.30
C SER A 235 -12.73 -4.86 -25.37
N SER A 236 -11.98 -3.92 -25.94
CA SER A 236 -11.33 -2.83 -25.22
C SER A 236 -11.46 -1.51 -25.95
N PHE A 237 -11.25 -0.41 -25.22
CA PHE A 237 -11.17 0.92 -25.80
C PHE A 237 -10.07 1.73 -25.11
N ILE A 238 -9.32 2.43 -25.95
CA ILE A 238 -8.25 3.34 -25.53
C ILE A 238 -8.63 4.71 -26.05
N ILE A 239 -8.82 5.66 -25.15
CA ILE A 239 -9.06 7.06 -25.50
C ILE A 239 -7.82 7.84 -25.12
N VAL A 240 -7.25 8.52 -26.11
CA VAL A 240 -6.11 9.40 -25.89
C VAL A 240 -6.50 10.80 -26.32
N SER A 241 -6.51 11.75 -25.38
CA SER A 241 -6.96 13.11 -25.69
C SER A 241 -5.88 13.92 -26.44
N TRP A 242 -4.60 13.71 -26.10
CA TRP A 242 -3.51 14.36 -26.83
C TRP A 242 -2.21 13.53 -26.79
N THR A 243 -1.83 13.00 -27.96
CA THR A 243 -0.55 12.32 -28.23
C THR A 243 0.00 12.72 -29.59
N PRO A 244 1.21 13.27 -29.67
CA PRO A 244 1.89 13.46 -30.94
C PRO A 244 2.43 12.14 -31.51
N PHE A 245 2.72 11.12 -30.67
CA PHE A 245 3.23 9.83 -31.11
C PHE A 245 2.57 8.66 -30.37
N ILE A 246 2.12 7.66 -31.13
CA ILE A 246 1.60 6.39 -30.63
C ILE A 246 2.38 5.27 -31.31
N VAL A 247 2.94 4.36 -30.51
CA VAL A 247 3.56 3.12 -30.98
C VAL A 247 2.75 1.96 -30.42
N CYS A 248 2.22 1.14 -31.34
CA CYS A 248 1.43 -0.06 -31.05
C CYS A 248 2.22 -1.31 -31.43
#